data_AF-W9R2H3-F1
#
_entry.id   AF-W9R2H3-F1
#
_cell.length_a   1.000
_cell.length_b   1.000
_cell.length_c   1.000
_cell.angle_alpha   90.00
_cell.angle_beta   90.00
_cell.angle_gamma   90.00
#
_symmetry.space_group_name_H-M   'P 1'
#
loop_
_entity.id
_entity.type
_entity.pdbx_description
1 polymer ?
#
loop_
_entity_poly.entity_id
_entity_poly.type
_entity_poly.pdbx_seq_one_letter_code
_entity_poly.pdbx_strand_id
1 'polypeptide(L)'
;MGGSELDGNGTEEALPPPPPIPPHIVPIQAADQVPAESAKKKIVRVPMARRNLGTKGQKIPLLTNHFRVKVSNVEGHFFHYSVALSYEDGRAVDGKGIGRKVIDKVHETYRSDLADKEFAYDGEKSLFTVGPLPRNKLEFTVVLDDVSAARSNGNRSPDGHGSPSENDRKRLRRQYQSKTFKVEISFAAKIPMQAIGNALRGQESENSQEALRVLDIILRQHASKQ
;
A
#
# COMPACT_ATOMS: atom_id res chain seq x y z
N MET A 1 -19.43 1.78 -68.69
CA MET A 1 -19.15 2.66 -69.85
C MET A 1 -18.89 4.03 -69.25
N GLY A 2 -17.63 4.43 -69.08
CA GLY A 2 -16.85 5.19 -70.09
C GLY A 2 -17.44 6.61 -70.17
N GLY A 3 -16.79 7.71 -69.77
CA GLY A 3 -15.38 8.08 -69.78
C GLY A 3 -15.24 9.36 -70.65
N SER A 4 -14.74 10.46 -70.08
CA SER A 4 -14.04 11.62 -70.72
C SER A 4 -14.07 12.79 -69.72
N GLU A 5 -13.02 13.05 -68.94
CA GLU A 5 -11.75 13.73 -69.29
C GLU A 5 -11.93 15.19 -69.74
N LEU A 6 -11.51 16.11 -68.87
CA LEU A 6 -10.90 17.38 -69.25
C LEU A 6 -9.69 17.63 -68.35
N ASP A 7 -8.55 17.67 -69.02
CA ASP A 7 -7.20 18.00 -68.57
C ASP A 7 -7.07 19.41 -67.96
N GLY A 8 -5.98 19.58 -67.20
CA GLY A 8 -5.02 20.60 -67.62
C GLY A 8 -4.87 21.86 -66.75
N ASN A 9 -3.98 21.73 -65.76
CA ASN A 9 -2.77 22.55 -65.61
C ASN A 9 -2.87 24.04 -65.18
N GLY A 10 -2.36 24.33 -63.98
CA GLY A 10 -1.27 25.29 -63.76
C GLY A 10 -1.61 26.77 -63.57
N THR A 11 -1.45 27.27 -62.34
CA THR A 11 -0.59 28.43 -62.01
C THR A 11 -0.56 28.62 -60.49
N GLU A 12 0.59 28.33 -59.88
CA GLU A 12 0.91 28.74 -58.51
C GLU A 12 1.11 30.26 -58.51
N GLU A 13 0.15 31.00 -57.95
CA GLU A 13 0.27 32.44 -57.77
C GLU A 13 1.13 32.72 -56.52
N ALA A 14 2.45 32.75 -56.73
CA ALA A 14 3.41 33.13 -55.70
C ALA A 14 3.22 34.60 -55.30
N LEU A 15 3.04 34.84 -54.00
CA LEU A 15 2.93 36.19 -53.43
C LEU A 15 4.20 37.02 -53.73
N PRO A 16 4.07 38.33 -54.00
CA PRO A 16 5.21 39.17 -54.37
C PRO A 16 6.21 39.30 -53.20
N PRO A 17 7.53 39.43 -53.50
CA PRO A 17 8.55 39.54 -52.47
C PRO A 17 8.42 40.86 -51.68
N PRO A 18 8.71 40.85 -50.37
CA PRO A 18 8.59 42.03 -49.52
C PRO A 18 9.66 43.10 -49.86
N PRO A 19 9.37 44.38 -49.60
CA PRO A 19 10.23 45.50 -49.98
C PRO A 19 11.56 45.52 -49.19
N PRO A 20 12.63 46.08 -49.76
CA PRO A 20 13.94 46.14 -49.13
C PRO A 20 13.97 47.13 -47.95
N ILE A 21 14.56 46.71 -46.83
CA ILE A 21 14.68 47.47 -45.59
C ILE A 21 15.92 48.40 -45.67
N PRO A 22 15.84 49.69 -45.27
CA PRO A 22 16.97 50.61 -45.32
C PRO A 22 18.08 50.28 -44.30
N PRO A 23 19.36 50.59 -44.59
CA PRO A 23 20.50 50.07 -43.85
C PRO A 23 20.86 50.98 -42.65
N HIS A 24 20.00 51.08 -41.63
CA HIS A 24 20.42 51.53 -40.30
C HIS A 24 19.36 51.33 -39.20
N ILE A 25 18.80 50.13 -39.06
CA ILE A 25 18.01 49.77 -37.88
C ILE A 25 18.66 48.56 -37.22
N VAL A 26 19.30 48.82 -36.07
CA VAL A 26 19.87 47.77 -35.22
C VAL A 26 18.71 47.05 -34.54
N PRO A 27 18.60 45.72 -34.62
CA PRO A 27 17.60 44.99 -33.85
C PRO A 27 17.84 45.21 -32.36
N ILE A 28 16.84 45.72 -31.64
CA ILE A 28 16.84 45.68 -30.18
C ILE A 28 16.89 44.20 -29.80
N GLN A 29 18.05 43.75 -29.33
CA GLN A 29 18.17 42.48 -28.63
C GLN A 29 17.24 42.55 -27.42
N ALA A 30 16.29 41.62 -27.36
CA ALA A 30 15.44 41.46 -26.19
C ALA A 30 16.35 41.14 -25.00
N ALA A 31 16.67 42.16 -24.20
CA ALA A 31 17.31 41.98 -22.93
C ALA A 31 16.41 41.05 -22.09
N ASP A 32 17.03 40.00 -21.56
CA ASP A 32 16.47 39.13 -20.54
C ASP A 32 15.84 39.96 -19.42
N GLN A 33 14.53 40.16 -19.52
CA GLN A 33 13.67 40.47 -18.38
C GLN A 33 12.53 39.47 -18.43
N VAL A 34 12.88 38.23 -18.10
CA VAL A 34 11.91 37.30 -17.52
C VAL A 34 11.70 37.82 -16.09
N PRO A 35 10.54 38.39 -15.71
CA PRO A 35 10.23 38.49 -14.30
C PRO A 35 10.20 37.05 -13.82
N ALA A 36 11.12 36.69 -12.92
CA ALA A 36 11.21 35.37 -12.32
C ALA A 36 9.79 34.87 -12.04
N GLU A 37 9.34 33.88 -12.83
CA GLU A 37 8.00 33.32 -12.74
C GLU A 37 7.92 32.74 -11.34
N SER A 38 7.30 33.51 -10.43
CA SER A 38 7.21 33.19 -9.02
C SER A 38 6.69 31.76 -8.94
N ALA A 39 7.53 30.86 -8.41
CA ALA A 39 7.26 29.44 -8.28
C ALA A 39 5.76 29.25 -7.97
N LYS A 40 5.01 28.74 -8.96
CA LYS A 40 3.56 28.53 -8.85
C LYS A 40 3.35 27.64 -7.63
N LYS A 41 3.08 28.25 -6.48
CA LYS A 41 2.75 27.55 -5.24
C LYS A 41 1.53 26.71 -5.60
N LYS A 42 1.71 25.40 -5.69
CA LYS A 42 0.60 24.46 -5.93
C LYS A 42 -0.47 24.81 -4.89
N ILE A 43 -1.62 25.31 -5.34
CA ILE A 43 -2.72 25.65 -4.46
C ILE A 43 -3.18 24.33 -3.85
N VAL A 44 -2.85 24.12 -2.57
CA VAL A 44 -3.31 22.96 -1.80
C VAL A 44 -4.81 23.14 -1.60
N ARG A 45 -5.60 22.40 -2.39
CA ARG A 45 -7.06 22.37 -2.24
C ARG A 45 -7.39 21.48 -1.05
N VAL A 46 -7.97 22.07 -0.01
CA VAL A 46 -8.44 21.35 1.19
C VAL A 46 -9.92 21.02 1.03
N PRO A 47 -10.41 19.87 1.53
CA PRO A 47 -11.85 19.57 1.54
C PRO A 47 -12.66 20.69 2.19
N MET A 48 -13.78 21.07 1.58
CA MET A 48 -14.68 22.09 2.14
C MET A 48 -15.42 21.53 3.35
N ALA A 49 -15.36 22.23 4.48
CA ALA A 49 -16.11 21.88 5.68
C ALA A 49 -17.62 21.92 5.41
N ARG A 50 -18.36 20.92 5.91
CA ARG A 50 -19.82 20.89 5.84
C ARG A 50 -20.38 22.05 6.67
N ARG A 51 -21.10 22.98 6.01
CA ARG A 51 -21.65 24.18 6.68
C ARG A 51 -22.79 23.85 7.63
N ASN A 52 -23.76 23.04 7.20
CA ASN A 52 -24.98 22.75 7.95
C ASN A 52 -25.51 21.34 7.63
N LEU A 53 -26.43 20.86 8.47
CA LEU A 53 -27.22 19.65 8.24
C LEU A 53 -28.48 19.99 7.43
N GLY A 54 -29.03 19.02 6.69
CA GLY A 54 -30.28 19.17 5.96
C GLY A 54 -31.50 19.29 6.90
N THR A 55 -32.44 20.17 6.58
CA THR A 55 -33.61 20.49 7.44
C THR A 55 -34.96 20.12 6.83
N LYS A 56 -35.02 19.85 5.52
CA LYS A 56 -36.26 19.53 4.81
C LYS A 56 -36.59 18.04 4.91
N GLY A 57 -37.88 17.72 4.98
CA GLY A 57 -38.40 16.35 4.93
C GLY A 57 -38.88 15.81 6.28
N GLN A 58 -39.61 14.70 6.22
CA GLN A 58 -40.08 13.99 7.41
C GLN A 58 -38.93 13.15 8.00
N LYS A 59 -38.73 13.25 9.32
CA LYS A 59 -37.71 12.46 10.02
C LYS A 59 -38.16 11.00 10.11
N ILE A 60 -37.27 10.07 9.76
CA ILE A 60 -37.48 8.63 9.89
C ILE A 60 -36.32 8.00 10.67
N PRO A 61 -36.58 7.03 11.56
CA PRO A 61 -35.52 6.28 12.22
C PRO A 61 -34.87 5.33 11.21
N LEU A 62 -33.54 5.29 11.19
CA LEU A 62 -32.75 4.42 10.33
C LEU A 62 -31.80 3.56 11.16
N LEU A 63 -31.66 2.31 10.74
CA LEU A 63 -30.55 1.45 11.18
C LEU A 63 -29.50 1.44 10.08
N THR A 64 -28.23 1.40 10.50
CA THR A 64 -27.10 1.31 9.57
C THR A 64 -26.17 0.21 10.02
N ASN A 65 -25.36 -0.29 9.10
CA ASN A 65 -24.25 -1.20 9.37
C ASN A 65 -23.01 -0.48 9.93
N HIS A 66 -23.21 0.60 10.71
CA HIS A 66 -22.13 1.35 11.35
C HIS A 66 -22.17 1.11 12.87
N PHE A 67 -21.11 0.49 13.37
CA PHE A 67 -20.98 0.19 14.80
C PHE A 67 -20.13 1.26 15.47
N ARG A 68 -20.63 1.83 16.57
CA ARG A 68 -19.91 2.87 17.31
C ARG A 68 -18.72 2.27 18.05
N VAL A 69 -17.51 2.60 17.59
CA VAL A 69 -16.26 2.28 18.30
C VAL A 69 -15.96 3.41 19.30
N LYS A 70 -15.62 3.04 20.54
CA LYS A 70 -15.12 3.99 21.56
C LYS A 70 -13.68 3.64 21.90
N VAL A 71 -12.80 4.63 21.85
CA VAL A 71 -11.40 4.50 22.28
C VAL A 71 -11.30 5.07 23.69
N SER A 72 -11.18 4.18 24.69
CA SER A 72 -11.23 4.56 26.11
C SER A 72 -9.95 5.23 26.61
N ASN A 73 -8.80 4.85 26.04
CA ASN A 73 -7.49 5.37 26.43
C ASN A 73 -6.84 6.08 25.24
N VAL A 74 -6.74 7.41 25.32
CA VAL A 74 -6.03 8.26 24.36
C VAL A 74 -4.70 8.77 24.92
N GLU A 75 -4.37 8.42 26.16
CA GLU A 75 -3.12 8.74 26.81
C GLU A 75 -2.10 7.65 26.47
N GLY A 76 -1.45 7.82 25.32
CA GLY A 76 -0.53 6.82 24.82
C GLY A 76 0.00 7.14 23.44
N HIS A 77 0.90 6.28 23.00
CA HIS A 77 1.47 6.34 21.67
C HIS A 77 1.51 4.94 21.08
N PHE A 78 1.18 4.85 19.80
CA PHE A 78 1.52 3.70 18.99
C PHE A 78 2.97 3.84 18.54
N PHE A 79 3.67 2.71 18.49
CA PHE A 79 5.03 2.63 18.00
C PHE A 79 5.01 1.89 16.69
N HIS A 80 5.46 2.55 15.63
CA HIS A 80 5.57 2.02 14.28
C HIS A 80 6.98 1.46 14.08
N TYR A 81 7.03 0.24 13.57
CA TYR A 81 8.25 -0.46 13.20
C TYR A 81 8.17 -0.87 11.73
N SER A 82 9.30 -0.71 11.03
CA SER A 82 9.51 -1.23 9.69
C SER A 82 10.03 -2.66 9.78
N VAL A 83 9.33 -3.57 9.09
CA VAL A 83 9.67 -4.98 8.98
C VAL A 83 10.30 -5.23 7.61
N ALA A 84 11.48 -5.84 7.61
CA ALA A 84 12.13 -6.35 6.42
C ALA A 84 12.21 -7.88 6.50
N LEU A 85 11.67 -8.56 5.50
CA LEU A 85 11.70 -10.01 5.38
C LEU A 85 12.58 -10.41 4.20
N SER A 86 13.58 -11.25 4.46
CA SER A 86 14.42 -11.86 3.45
C SER A 86 14.56 -13.35 3.67
N TYR A 87 14.79 -14.11 2.61
CA TYR A 87 15.26 -15.48 2.71
C TYR A 87 16.70 -15.50 3.21
N GLU A 88 17.17 -16.67 3.66
CA GLU A 88 18.57 -16.85 4.04
C GLU A 88 19.55 -16.45 2.93
N ASP A 89 19.17 -16.69 1.66
CA ASP A 89 19.87 -16.32 0.43
C ASP A 89 19.87 -14.80 0.12
N GLY A 90 19.32 -13.97 1.00
CA GLY A 90 19.25 -12.51 0.86
C GLY A 90 18.19 -12.00 -0.12
N ARG A 91 17.45 -12.90 -0.79
CA ARG A 91 16.33 -12.54 -1.67
C ARG A 91 15.15 -12.03 -0.84
N ALA A 92 14.42 -11.04 -1.36
CA ALA A 92 13.18 -10.58 -0.75
C ALA A 92 12.12 -11.70 -0.77
N VAL A 93 11.28 -11.74 0.26
CA VAL A 93 10.22 -12.73 0.36
C VAL A 93 9.06 -12.38 -0.57
N ASP A 94 9.04 -13.01 -1.74
CA ASP A 94 7.90 -12.92 -2.66
C ASP A 94 6.87 -14.01 -2.35
N GLY A 95 5.81 -13.63 -1.64
CA GLY A 95 4.68 -14.51 -1.38
C GLY A 95 3.59 -13.87 -0.54
N LYS A 96 2.41 -13.69 -1.14
CA LYS A 96 1.24 -13.09 -0.45
C LYS A 96 0.86 -13.94 0.76
N GLY A 97 0.89 -13.32 1.94
CA GLY A 97 0.51 -13.96 3.21
C GLY A 97 1.63 -14.77 3.89
N ILE A 98 2.80 -14.95 3.27
CA ILE A 98 3.96 -15.59 3.93
C ILE A 98 4.45 -14.70 5.07
N GLY A 99 4.51 -13.38 4.85
CA GLY A 99 4.94 -12.42 5.88
C GLY A 99 4.15 -12.55 7.18
N ARG A 100 2.82 -12.74 7.10
CA ARG A 100 1.98 -12.96 8.30
C ARG A 100 2.36 -14.24 9.03
N LYS A 101 2.50 -15.36 8.31
CA LYS A 101 2.92 -16.64 8.90
C LYS A 101 4.29 -16.56 9.58
N VAL A 102 5.25 -15.89 8.93
CA VAL A 102 6.59 -15.72 9.49
C VAL A 102 6.53 -14.86 10.75
N ILE A 103 5.81 -13.75 10.72
CA ILE A 103 5.65 -12.86 11.87
C ILE A 103 4.86 -13.51 13.02
N ASP A 104 3.84 -14.31 12.72
CA ASP A 104 3.12 -15.10 13.73
C ASP A 104 4.08 -16.10 14.40
N LYS A 105 4.98 -16.72 13.62
CA LYS A 105 6.00 -17.62 14.16
C LYS A 105 7.09 -16.88 14.94
N VAL A 106 7.44 -15.65 14.55
CA VAL A 106 8.31 -14.77 15.37
C VAL A 106 7.64 -14.50 16.72
N HIS A 107 6.33 -14.16 16.73
CA HIS A 107 5.60 -13.93 17.98
C HIS A 107 5.62 -15.16 18.87
N GLU A 108 5.37 -16.34 18.31
CA GLU A 108 5.34 -17.60 19.06
C GLU A 108 6.72 -17.98 19.64
N THR A 109 7.78 -17.81 18.84
CA THR A 109 9.14 -18.29 19.19
C THR A 109 9.87 -17.30 20.11
N TYR A 110 9.70 -16.00 19.88
CA TYR A 110 10.48 -14.93 20.53
C TYR A 110 9.63 -14.02 21.42
N ARG A 111 8.58 -14.56 22.06
CA ARG A 111 7.69 -13.80 22.96
C ARG A 111 8.45 -13.00 24.02
N SER A 112 9.41 -13.65 24.69
CA SER A 112 10.22 -13.05 25.75
C SER A 112 11.06 -11.86 25.24
N ASP A 113 11.62 -11.96 24.04
CA ASP A 113 12.45 -10.91 23.44
C ASP A 113 11.60 -9.71 22.98
N LEU A 114 10.31 -9.93 22.72
CA LEU A 114 9.33 -8.91 22.40
C LEU A 114 8.63 -8.34 23.65
N ALA A 115 9.10 -8.69 24.86
CA ALA A 115 8.52 -8.30 26.15
C ALA A 115 7.02 -8.62 26.26
N ASP A 116 6.60 -9.77 25.73
CA ASP A 116 5.22 -10.26 25.73
C ASP A 116 4.21 -9.27 25.17
N LYS A 117 4.65 -8.37 24.29
CA LYS A 117 3.79 -7.36 23.68
C LYS A 117 2.96 -7.95 22.56
N GLU A 118 1.72 -7.50 22.49
CA GLU A 118 0.90 -7.69 21.31
C GLU A 118 1.26 -6.64 20.24
N PHE A 119 1.28 -7.11 19.00
CA PHE A 119 1.51 -6.28 17.84
C PHE A 119 0.50 -6.57 16.73
N ALA A 120 0.36 -5.61 15.82
CA ALA A 120 -0.44 -5.73 14.61
C ALA A 120 0.45 -5.50 13.39
N TYR A 121 0.37 -6.41 12.43
CA TYR A 121 1.19 -6.40 11.22
C TYR A 121 0.30 -6.27 9.98
N ASP A 122 0.64 -5.34 9.08
CA ASP A 122 -0.18 -5.09 7.88
C ASP A 122 -0.16 -6.28 6.89
N GLY A 123 0.93 -7.04 6.87
CA GLY A 123 1.18 -8.12 5.91
C GLY A 123 2.39 -7.86 5.01
N GLU A 124 2.98 -6.66 5.08
CA GLU A 124 4.03 -6.18 4.18
C GLU A 124 5.27 -5.67 4.92
N LYS A 125 5.22 -4.45 5.47
CA LYS A 125 6.40 -3.76 6.04
C LYS A 125 6.09 -3.02 7.32
N SER A 126 4.83 -2.90 7.74
CA SER A 126 4.47 -2.07 8.89
C SER A 126 3.98 -2.94 10.04
N LEU A 127 4.64 -2.80 11.18
CA LEU A 127 4.27 -3.42 12.43
C LEU A 127 4.00 -2.34 13.48
N PHE A 128 2.92 -2.48 14.22
CA PHE A 128 2.49 -1.53 15.24
C PHE A 128 2.36 -2.22 16.59
N THR A 129 2.82 -1.55 17.64
CA THR A 129 2.70 -2.02 19.04
C THR A 129 2.15 -0.94 19.94
N VAL A 130 1.56 -1.37 21.06
CA VAL A 130 1.20 -0.50 22.18
C VAL A 130 2.41 -0.44 23.14
N GLY A 131 3.09 0.71 23.15
CA GLY A 131 4.34 0.90 23.89
C GLY A 131 5.60 0.43 23.14
N PRO A 132 6.79 0.83 23.60
CA PRO A 132 8.05 0.54 22.91
C PRO A 132 8.47 -0.94 23.04
N LEU A 133 9.11 -1.50 22.02
CA LEU A 133 9.82 -2.78 22.11
C LEU A 133 11.15 -2.60 22.88
N PRO A 134 11.75 -3.66 23.44
CA PRO A 134 12.97 -3.56 24.25
C PRO A 134 14.17 -2.97 23.50
N ARG A 135 14.19 -3.11 22.17
CA ARG A 135 15.24 -2.59 21.29
C ARG A 135 14.62 -1.89 20.09
N ASN A 136 15.37 -0.91 19.57
CA ASN A 136 15.00 -0.21 18.34
C ASN A 136 15.22 -1.08 17.09
N LYS A 137 16.14 -2.03 17.14
CA LYS A 137 16.40 -2.97 16.06
C LYS A 137 16.46 -4.39 16.62
N LEU A 138 15.66 -5.27 16.05
CA LEU A 138 15.54 -6.67 16.43
C LEU A 138 15.68 -7.51 15.16
N GLU A 139 16.50 -8.54 15.22
CA GLU A 139 16.74 -9.47 14.13
C GLU A 139 16.39 -10.87 14.61
N PHE A 140 15.58 -11.58 13.82
CA PHE A 140 15.11 -12.92 14.13
C PHE A 140 15.34 -13.83 12.94
N THR A 141 15.67 -15.09 13.22
CA THR A 141 15.71 -16.15 12.22
C THR A 141 14.57 -17.12 12.52
N VAL A 142 13.72 -17.37 11.53
CA VAL A 142 12.55 -18.23 11.65
C VAL A 142 12.55 -19.25 10.54
N VAL A 143 12.33 -20.52 10.89
CA VAL A 143 12.14 -21.60 9.93
C VAL A 143 10.64 -21.87 9.82
N LEU A 144 10.12 -21.83 8.59
CA LEU A 144 8.72 -22.16 8.31
C LEU A 144 8.66 -23.40 7.41
N ASP A 145 7.88 -24.39 7.83
CA ASP A 145 7.61 -25.57 7.01
C ASP A 145 6.65 -25.20 5.87
N ASP A 146 6.98 -25.59 4.63
CA ASP A 146 6.13 -25.29 3.48
C ASP A 146 4.82 -26.09 3.53
N VAL A 147 3.72 -25.40 3.84
CA VAL A 147 2.35 -25.95 3.85
C VAL A 147 1.80 -26.16 2.43
N SER A 148 2.58 -25.86 1.37
CA SER A 148 2.18 -26.06 -0.03
C SER A 148 1.82 -27.52 -0.37
N ALA A 149 2.28 -28.50 0.41
CA ALA A 149 1.93 -29.91 0.25
C ALA A 149 0.44 -30.22 0.49
N ALA A 150 -0.36 -29.30 1.04
CA ALA A 150 -1.79 -29.53 1.30
C ALA A 150 -2.73 -29.09 0.15
N ARG A 151 -2.24 -28.41 -0.89
CA ARG A 151 -3.10 -27.87 -1.98
C ARG A 151 -3.04 -28.62 -3.29
N SER A 152 -2.20 -29.66 -3.41
CA SER A 152 -2.21 -30.57 -4.56
C SER A 152 -3.13 -31.78 -4.30
N ASN A 153 -4.41 -31.54 -4.05
CA ASN A 153 -5.41 -32.62 -3.96
C ASN A 153 -6.72 -32.20 -4.62
N GLY A 154 -6.64 -31.85 -5.91
CA GLY A 154 -7.77 -31.43 -6.73
C GLY A 154 -7.60 -31.82 -8.19
N ASN A 155 -7.45 -33.14 -8.45
CA ASN A 155 -7.89 -33.80 -9.70
C ASN A 155 -7.51 -35.29 -9.65
N ARG A 156 -8.33 -36.11 -8.98
CA ARG A 156 -8.44 -37.53 -9.31
C ARG A 156 -9.92 -37.86 -9.32
N SER A 157 -10.47 -37.98 -10.52
CA SER A 157 -11.86 -38.39 -10.75
C SER A 157 -12.14 -39.75 -10.09
N PRO A 158 -13.35 -39.99 -9.57
CA PRO A 158 -13.71 -41.22 -8.89
C PRO A 158 -14.34 -42.21 -9.88
N ASP A 159 -13.62 -42.64 -10.92
CA ASP A 159 -14.11 -43.72 -11.79
C ASP A 159 -12.94 -44.48 -12.41
N GLY A 160 -12.70 -45.69 -11.89
CA GLY A 160 -11.61 -46.55 -12.38
C GLY A 160 -11.33 -47.69 -11.41
N HIS A 161 -12.04 -48.80 -11.61
CA HIS A 161 -11.81 -50.08 -10.95
C HIS A 161 -10.39 -50.59 -11.24
N GLY A 162 -9.45 -50.31 -10.32
CA GLY A 162 -8.07 -50.80 -10.39
C GLY A 162 -7.48 -50.87 -8.99
N SER A 163 -7.24 -52.08 -8.50
CA SER A 163 -6.64 -52.35 -7.19
C SER A 163 -5.36 -51.52 -6.98
N PRO A 164 -5.13 -50.90 -5.79
CA PRO A 164 -3.89 -50.18 -5.54
C PRO A 164 -2.76 -51.19 -5.42
N SER A 165 -1.89 -51.24 -6.44
CA SER A 165 -0.65 -52.00 -6.39
C SER A 165 0.21 -51.46 -5.23
N GLU A 166 0.76 -52.35 -4.40
CA GLU A 166 1.61 -52.02 -3.24
C GLU A 166 2.83 -51.14 -3.58
N ASN A 167 3.18 -51.04 -4.86
CA ASN A 167 4.31 -50.25 -5.36
C ASN A 167 4.01 -48.74 -5.47
N ASP A 168 2.74 -48.31 -5.42
CA ASP A 168 2.36 -46.88 -5.47
C ASP A 168 2.60 -46.12 -4.14
N ARG A 169 2.93 -46.83 -3.06
CA ARG A 169 3.16 -46.22 -1.74
C ARG A 169 4.56 -45.63 -1.55
N LYS A 170 5.52 -45.87 -2.45
CA LYS A 170 6.96 -45.59 -2.18
C LYS A 170 7.59 -44.37 -2.88
N ARG A 171 6.87 -43.63 -3.74
CA ARG A 171 7.46 -42.50 -4.50
C ARG A 171 6.73 -41.16 -4.38
N LEU A 172 6.17 -40.85 -3.21
CA LEU A 172 5.92 -39.45 -2.85
C LEU A 172 6.56 -39.15 -1.50
N ARG A 173 7.90 -39.15 -1.49
CA ARG A 173 8.70 -38.56 -0.42
C ARG A 173 8.26 -37.09 -0.36
N ARG A 174 7.33 -36.75 0.54
CA ARG A 174 6.99 -35.37 0.90
C ARG A 174 8.31 -34.68 1.20
N GLN A 175 8.83 -33.91 0.25
CA GLN A 175 9.94 -33.03 0.54
C GLN A 175 9.34 -31.96 1.45
N TYR A 176 9.54 -32.15 2.75
CA TYR A 176 9.44 -31.08 3.73
C TYR A 176 10.47 -30.04 3.35
N GLN A 177 10.09 -29.10 2.47
CA GLN A 177 10.92 -27.96 2.15
C GLN A 177 10.65 -26.93 3.24
N SER A 178 11.35 -27.04 4.36
CA SER A 178 11.40 -25.95 5.32
C SER A 178 12.23 -24.81 4.72
N LYS A 179 11.74 -23.58 4.88
CA LYS A 179 12.44 -22.37 4.41
C LYS A 179 12.81 -21.51 5.61
N THR A 180 14.05 -21.07 5.63
CA THR A 180 14.56 -20.15 6.65
C THR A 180 14.37 -18.71 6.19
N PHE A 181 13.85 -17.89 7.08
CA PHE A 181 13.57 -16.48 6.90
C PHE A 181 14.35 -15.66 7.92
N LYS A 182 14.94 -14.57 7.45
CA LYS A 182 15.51 -13.51 8.28
C LYS A 182 14.50 -12.38 8.36
N VAL A 183 14.16 -11.99 9.58
CA VAL A 183 13.20 -10.93 9.88
C VAL A 183 13.93 -9.85 10.65
N GLU A 184 13.91 -8.64 10.11
CA GLU A 184 14.41 -7.45 10.81
C GLU A 184 13.23 -6.55 11.15
N ILE A 185 13.11 -6.16 12.42
CA ILE A 185 12.12 -5.21 12.93
C ILE A 185 12.89 -3.99 13.43
N SER A 186 12.63 -2.84 12.81
CA SER A 186 13.34 -1.58 13.09
C SER A 186 12.36 -0.47 13.45
N PHE A 187 12.66 0.32 14.48
CA PHE A 187 11.83 1.43 14.92
C PHE A 187 11.77 2.51 13.83
N ALA A 188 10.56 2.94 13.47
CA ALA A 188 10.33 3.93 12.42
C ALA A 188 9.79 5.24 12.99
N ALA A 189 8.67 5.19 13.73
CA ALA A 189 8.00 6.40 14.19
C ALA A 189 7.16 6.17 15.45
N LYS A 190 6.81 7.28 16.12
CA LYS A 190 5.92 7.32 17.27
C LYS A 190 4.67 8.12 16.92
N ILE A 191 3.50 7.50 17.06
CA ILE A 191 2.22 8.07 16.63
C ILE A 191 1.36 8.35 17.88
N PRO A 192 0.99 9.61 18.16
CA PRO A 192 0.21 9.94 19.35
C PRO A 192 -1.25 9.48 19.21
N MET A 193 -1.75 8.74 20.20
CA MET A 193 -3.16 8.28 20.21
C MET A 193 -4.15 9.44 20.35
N GLN A 194 -3.72 10.55 20.95
CA GLN A 194 -4.50 11.79 21.02
C GLN A 194 -4.93 12.31 19.63
N ALA A 195 -4.18 11.98 18.57
CA ALA A 195 -4.55 12.35 17.21
C ALA A 195 -5.91 11.75 16.80
N ILE A 196 -6.30 10.60 17.35
CA ILE A 196 -7.63 10.00 17.14
C ILE A 196 -8.72 10.90 17.74
N GLY A 197 -8.50 11.37 18.98
CA GLY A 197 -9.44 12.27 19.66
C GLY A 197 -9.61 13.59 18.91
N ASN A 198 -8.53 14.13 18.36
CA ASN A 198 -8.56 15.36 17.56
C ASN A 198 -9.29 15.13 16.22
N ALA A 199 -9.06 13.99 15.56
CA ALA A 199 -9.75 13.62 14.33
C ALA A 199 -11.27 13.53 14.52
N LEU A 200 -11.72 12.93 15.63
CA LEU A 200 -13.14 12.86 15.97
C LEU A 200 -13.79 14.24 16.22
N ARG A 201 -13.00 15.26 16.57
CA ARG A 201 -13.44 16.66 16.69
C ARG A 201 -13.36 17.43 15.37
N GLY A 202 -12.94 16.79 14.28
CA GLY A 202 -12.77 17.41 12.96
C GLY A 202 -11.41 18.09 12.74
N GLN A 203 -10.43 17.86 13.61
CA GLN A 203 -9.06 18.34 13.43
C GLN A 203 -8.23 17.26 12.71
N GLU A 204 -8.24 17.30 11.39
CA GLU A 204 -7.44 16.39 10.56
C GLU A 204 -5.97 16.84 10.49
N SER A 205 -5.07 15.88 10.62
CA SER A 205 -3.62 16.03 10.51
C SER A 205 -3.01 14.73 9.95
N GLU A 206 -1.76 14.75 9.49
CA GLU A 206 -1.08 13.52 9.05
C GLU A 206 -1.05 12.46 10.15
N ASN A 207 -0.78 12.87 11.40
CA ASN A 207 -0.81 11.99 12.57
C ASN A 207 -2.17 11.34 12.81
N SER A 208 -3.27 12.02 12.47
CA SER A 208 -4.61 11.44 12.60
C SER A 208 -4.86 10.34 11.56
N GLN A 209 -4.38 10.50 10.33
CA GLN A 209 -4.50 9.49 9.28
C GLN A 209 -3.70 8.25 9.65
N GLU A 210 -2.46 8.43 10.12
CA GLU A 210 -1.65 7.32 10.61
C GLU A 210 -2.29 6.63 11.81
N ALA A 211 -2.80 7.36 12.80
CA ALA A 211 -3.45 6.75 13.95
C ALA A 211 -4.72 5.95 13.58
N LEU A 212 -5.52 6.43 12.62
CA LEU A 212 -6.66 5.69 12.09
C LEU A 212 -6.24 4.44 11.30
N ARG A 213 -5.15 4.54 10.53
CA ARG A 213 -4.55 3.39 9.84
C ARG A 213 -4.10 2.31 10.83
N VAL A 214 -3.48 2.70 11.95
CA VAL A 214 -3.11 1.75 13.02
C VAL A 214 -4.34 1.02 13.54
N LEU A 215 -5.45 1.73 13.81
CA LEU A 215 -6.69 1.10 14.27
C LEU A 215 -7.25 0.10 13.25
N ASP A 216 -7.29 0.46 11.96
CA ASP A 216 -7.74 -0.45 10.90
C ASP A 216 -6.88 -1.73 10.85
N ILE A 217 -5.55 -1.59 10.96
CA ILE A 217 -4.63 -2.74 10.93
C ILE A 217 -4.82 -3.62 12.16
N ILE A 218 -4.97 -3.04 13.37
CA ILE A 218 -5.23 -3.81 14.60
C ILE A 218 -6.52 -4.61 14.47
N LEU A 219 -7.61 -3.99 13.99
CA LEU A 219 -8.89 -4.65 13.83
C LEU A 219 -8.81 -5.80 12.81
N ARG A 220 -8.09 -5.61 11.70
CA ARG A 220 -7.86 -6.66 10.70
C ARG A 220 -6.97 -7.79 11.22
N GLN A 221 -5.95 -7.47 12.00
CA GLN A 221 -5.09 -8.48 12.62
C GLN A 221 -5.90 -9.34 13.59
N HIS A 222 -6.72 -8.72 14.44
CA HIS A 222 -7.58 -9.43 15.37
C HIS A 222 -8.56 -10.36 14.63
N ALA A 223 -9.18 -9.88 13.54
CA ALA A 223 -10.06 -10.71 12.71
C ALA A 223 -9.35 -11.89 12.03
N SER A 224 -8.05 -11.79 11.73
CA SER A 224 -7.28 -12.92 11.17
C SER A 224 -6.84 -13.97 12.17
N LYS A 225 -6.93 -13.68 13.48
CA LYS A 225 -6.59 -14.61 14.56
C LYS A 225 -7.81 -15.41 15.06
N GLN A 226 -9.03 -15.00 14.67
CA GLN A 226 -10.28 -15.73 14.92
C GLN A 226 -10.57 -16.68 13.77
#